data_AF-A0A091JQA0-F1
#
_entry.id   AF-A0A091JQA0-F1
#
_cell.length_a   1.000
_cell.length_b   1.000
_cell.length_c   1.000
_cell.angle_alpha   90.00
_cell.angle_beta   90.00
_cell.angle_gamma   90.00
#
_symmetry.space_group_name_H-M   'P 1'
#
loop_
_entity.id
_entity.type
_entity.pdbx_description
1 polymer ?
#
loop_
_entity_poly.entity_id
_entity_poly.type
_entity_poly.pdbx_seq_one_letter_code
_entity_poly.pdbx_strand_id
1 'polypeptide(L)'
;DSVFTLRESLKPQKNYVFYCQSCGDIIVKDRKFLRVLPLPSENWSALVEEWCCHPNPFARSTLHPQYDDCFLGDTFFLLNSGNDSHMPESPIVICKRCKTMLGETVSSDTIKYYVTEVIIQPSEASFSPTPRCQFVQSLVAQCLVELSSAKSTFRFTVKGDNGKTYILIWLLNSDTLLVESLGSSFSSSVFTLFGDIFMPSSGQVGTWNAVKVLYQPCIKSRNKDLADAWENDIGVHPIKFPSETCLELLLILGLSTTSLPPSLRYMNSFQV
;
A
#
# COMPACT_ATOMS: atom_id res chain seq x y z
N ASP A 1 -5.88 11.78 15.13
CA ASP A 1 -5.30 12.79 14.22
C ASP A 1 -5.05 12.20 12.84
N SER A 2 -5.33 13.04 11.85
CA SER A 2 -5.53 12.83 10.41
C SER A 2 -4.85 11.61 9.78
N VAL A 3 -5.63 10.80 9.05
CA VAL A 3 -5.14 9.83 8.07
C VAL A 3 -4.49 10.63 6.94
N PHE A 4 -3.21 10.97 7.07
CA PHE A 4 -2.48 11.71 6.04
C PHE A 4 -2.26 10.82 4.83
N THR A 5 -2.88 11.16 3.71
CA THR A 5 -2.65 10.44 2.45
C THR A 5 -1.26 10.71 1.93
N LEU A 6 -0.60 9.67 1.41
CA LEU A 6 0.70 9.85 0.75
C LEU A 6 0.61 10.92 -0.34
N ARG A 7 -0.54 10.96 -1.03
CA ARG A 7 -0.92 11.99 -2.02
C ARG A 7 -1.05 13.40 -1.44
N GLU A 8 -1.64 13.59 -0.26
CA GLU A 8 -1.74 14.91 0.38
C GLU A 8 -0.46 15.35 1.11
N SER A 9 0.39 14.38 1.49
CA SER A 9 1.63 14.62 2.23
C SER A 9 2.77 15.14 1.34
N LEU A 10 2.80 14.70 0.07
CA LEU A 10 3.76 15.14 -0.93
C LEU A 10 3.28 16.41 -1.62
N LYS A 11 3.98 17.52 -1.37
CA LYS A 11 3.67 18.83 -1.92
C LYS A 11 4.83 19.32 -2.80
N PRO A 12 4.54 19.98 -3.92
CA PRO A 12 5.56 20.65 -4.71
C PRO A 12 6.38 21.65 -3.89
N GLN A 13 7.59 21.92 -4.35
CA GLN A 13 8.54 22.89 -3.78
C GLN A 13 9.04 22.57 -2.37
N LYS A 14 8.79 21.36 -1.86
CA LYS A 14 9.36 20.86 -0.60
C LYS A 14 10.42 19.80 -0.84
N ASN A 15 11.35 19.69 0.11
CA ASN A 15 12.37 18.65 0.13
C ASN A 15 11.87 17.46 0.93
N TYR A 16 12.14 16.26 0.42
CA TYR A 16 11.76 15.01 1.05
C TYR A 16 12.95 14.06 1.16
N VAL A 17 12.94 13.27 2.22
CA VAL A 17 13.83 12.13 2.43
C VAL A 17 13.00 10.86 2.39
N PHE A 18 13.52 9.86 1.69
CA PHE A 18 12.90 8.56 1.51
C PHE A 18 13.71 7.54 2.29
N TYR A 19 13.03 6.77 3.14
CA TYR A 19 13.64 5.80 4.04
C TYR A 19 13.12 4.40 3.72
N CYS A 20 14.00 3.40 3.77
CA CYS A 20 13.59 2.00 3.73
C CYS A 20 12.76 1.70 4.97
N GLN A 21 11.53 1.24 4.76
CA GLN A 21 10.62 0.95 5.85
C GLN A 21 11.18 -0.15 6.78
N SER A 22 11.90 -1.14 6.24
CA SER A 22 12.41 -2.27 7.01
C SER A 22 13.61 -1.94 7.91
N CYS A 23 14.48 -0.99 7.54
CA CYS A 23 15.72 -0.73 8.28
C CYS A 23 16.05 0.76 8.55
N GLY A 24 15.23 1.68 8.04
CA GLY A 24 15.41 3.13 8.19
C GLY A 24 16.56 3.72 7.37
N ASP A 25 17.19 2.96 6.49
CA ASP A 25 18.27 3.47 5.63
C ASP A 25 17.75 4.50 4.62
N ILE A 26 18.54 5.53 4.33
CA ILE A 26 18.13 6.59 3.39
C ILE A 26 18.27 6.06 1.96
N ILE A 27 17.15 6.02 1.23
CA ILE A 27 17.08 5.60 -0.18
C ILE A 27 17.32 6.80 -1.09
N VAL A 28 16.63 7.92 -0.81
CA VAL A 28 16.75 9.19 -1.55
C VAL A 28 16.85 10.30 -0.53
N LYS A 29 17.87 11.15 -0.67
CA LYS A 29 18.16 12.24 0.26
C LYS A 29 17.81 13.59 -0.34
N ASP A 30 17.09 14.41 0.43
CA ASP A 30 16.81 15.83 0.17
C ASP A 30 16.35 16.13 -1.25
N ARG A 31 15.44 15.29 -1.78
CA ARG A 31 14.90 15.46 -3.13
C ARG A 31 13.81 16.52 -3.11
N LYS A 32 13.99 17.55 -3.92
CA LYS A 32 12.96 18.56 -4.17
C LYS A 32 12.11 18.14 -5.36
N PHE A 33 10.78 18.17 -5.22
CA PHE A 33 9.88 17.96 -6.35
C PHE A 33 9.29 19.28 -6.83
N LEU A 34 9.48 19.61 -8.09
CA LEU A 34 8.79 20.72 -8.76
C LEU A 34 7.34 20.36 -9.06
N ARG A 35 7.07 19.08 -9.40
CA ARG A 35 5.72 18.58 -9.65
C ARG A 35 5.51 17.24 -8.94
N VAL A 36 4.33 17.11 -8.33
CA VAL A 36 3.82 15.84 -7.79
C VAL A 36 2.51 15.59 -8.52
N LEU A 37 2.47 14.56 -9.37
CA LEU A 37 1.35 14.32 -10.29
C LEU A 37 0.77 12.93 -10.09
N PRO A 38 -0.55 12.76 -9.92
CA PRO A 38 -1.15 11.44 -9.94
C PRO A 38 -1.04 10.87 -11.36
N LEU A 39 -0.65 9.60 -11.46
CA LEU A 39 -0.76 8.87 -12.71
C LEU A 39 -2.23 8.57 -13.00
N PRO A 40 -2.62 8.51 -14.29
CA PRO A 40 -3.85 7.85 -14.65
C PRO A 40 -3.86 6.43 -14.03
N SER A 41 -5.00 5.97 -13.53
CA SER A 41 -5.14 4.58 -13.05
C SER A 41 -4.61 3.57 -14.08
N GLU A 42 -4.03 2.46 -13.62
CA GLU A 42 -3.38 1.46 -14.49
C GLU A 42 -4.28 0.94 -15.63
N ASN A 43 -5.61 1.06 -15.50
CA ASN A 43 -6.57 0.66 -16.53
C ASN A 43 -6.82 1.72 -17.62
N TRP A 44 -6.21 2.90 -17.56
CA TRP A 44 -6.44 3.95 -18.58
C TRP A 44 -6.04 3.51 -19.98
N SER A 45 -4.94 2.79 -20.14
CA SER A 45 -4.54 2.28 -21.46
C SER A 45 -5.57 1.31 -22.03
N ALA A 46 -6.09 0.39 -21.21
CA ALA A 46 -7.14 -0.55 -21.59
C ALA A 46 -8.47 0.17 -21.91
N LEU A 47 -8.85 1.17 -21.10
CA LEU A 47 -10.05 1.97 -21.33
C LEU A 47 -9.93 2.82 -22.61
N VAL A 48 -8.75 3.36 -22.90
CA VAL A 48 -8.51 4.14 -24.12
C VAL A 48 -8.64 3.28 -25.37
N GLU A 49 -8.22 2.02 -25.32
CA GLU A 49 -8.39 1.08 -26.44
C GLU A 49 -9.86 0.72 -26.69
N GLU A 50 -10.69 0.67 -25.66
CA GLU A 50 -12.12 0.36 -25.76
C GLU A 50 -12.99 1.58 -26.10
N TRP A 51 -12.59 2.79 -25.69
CA TRP A 51 -13.43 3.99 -25.77
C TRP A 51 -13.02 4.95 -26.90
N CYS A 52 -11.78 4.92 -27.38
CA CYS A 52 -11.35 5.85 -28.41
C CYS A 52 -11.66 5.32 -29.82
N CYS A 53 -12.39 6.12 -30.61
CA CYS A 53 -12.64 5.85 -32.03
C CYS A 53 -11.39 5.94 -32.92
N HIS A 54 -10.22 6.21 -32.34
CA HIS A 54 -8.93 6.31 -33.01
C HIS A 54 -7.85 5.68 -32.14
N PRO A 55 -6.72 5.26 -32.73
CA PRO A 55 -5.59 4.74 -31.98
C PRO A 55 -5.18 5.69 -30.85
N ASN A 56 -4.77 5.12 -29.72
CA ASN A 56 -4.37 5.86 -28.54
C ASN A 56 -3.30 6.92 -28.91
N PRO A 57 -3.60 8.23 -28.80
CA PRO A 57 -2.67 9.28 -29.19
C PRO A 57 -1.41 9.32 -28.30
N PHE A 58 -1.43 8.62 -27.17
CA PHE A 58 -0.34 8.48 -26.22
C PHE A 58 0.39 7.13 -26.32
N ALA A 59 0.05 6.25 -27.28
CA ALA A 59 0.66 4.93 -27.42
C ALA A 59 2.19 4.95 -27.56
N ARG A 60 2.76 6.08 -27.98
CA ARG A 60 4.22 6.29 -28.12
C ARG A 60 4.82 7.20 -27.05
N SER A 61 4.00 7.71 -26.13
CA SER A 61 4.41 8.64 -25.08
C SER A 61 4.56 7.88 -23.78
N THR A 62 5.79 7.53 -23.42
CA THR A 62 6.08 6.95 -22.11
C THR A 62 6.01 8.04 -21.04
N LEU A 63 5.13 7.88 -20.06
CA LEU A 63 4.99 8.80 -18.92
C LEU A 63 6.12 8.56 -17.91
N HIS A 64 7.31 9.09 -18.21
CA HIS A 64 8.46 9.06 -17.29
C HIS A 64 8.61 10.39 -16.54
N PRO A 65 8.88 10.34 -15.22
CA PRO A 65 9.14 11.54 -14.45
C PRO A 65 10.47 12.18 -14.88
N GLN A 66 10.52 13.51 -14.93
CA GLN A 66 11.80 14.22 -14.92
C GLN A 66 12.47 14.10 -13.55
N TYR A 67 13.72 14.57 -13.44
CA TYR A 67 14.46 14.57 -12.18
C TYR A 67 13.66 15.19 -11.03
N ASP A 68 13.02 16.33 -11.24
CA ASP A 68 12.25 17.00 -10.18
C ASP A 68 10.76 16.64 -10.17
N ASP A 69 10.36 15.55 -10.83
CA ASP A 69 8.99 15.06 -10.81
C ASP A 69 8.84 13.85 -9.86
N CYS A 70 7.68 13.76 -9.22
CA CYS A 70 7.22 12.56 -8.55
C CYS A 70 5.84 12.18 -9.12
N PHE A 71 5.73 11.00 -9.74
CA PHE A 71 4.46 10.52 -10.25
C PHE A 71 3.86 9.49 -9.29
N LEU A 72 2.59 9.64 -8.92
CA LEU A 72 1.93 8.83 -7.89
C LEU A 72 0.95 7.83 -8.52
N GLY A 73 1.22 6.55 -8.38
CA GLY A 73 0.26 5.47 -8.63
C GLY A 73 -0.70 5.26 -7.46
N ASP A 74 -1.48 4.19 -7.50
CA ASP A 74 -2.37 3.81 -6.41
C ASP A 74 -1.61 3.12 -5.25
N THR A 75 -0.56 2.36 -5.57
CA THR A 75 0.26 1.59 -4.60
C THR A 75 1.77 1.76 -4.81
N PHE A 76 2.17 2.72 -5.64
CA PHE A 76 3.56 2.99 -5.96
C PHE A 76 3.78 4.47 -6.29
N PHE A 77 5.03 4.88 -6.37
CA PHE A 77 5.41 6.17 -6.95
C PHE A 77 6.61 5.98 -7.89
N LEU A 78 6.70 6.80 -8.93
CA LEU A 78 7.80 6.81 -9.90
C LEU A 78 8.69 8.01 -9.66
N LEU A 79 9.99 7.74 -9.58
CA LEU A 79 11.03 8.75 -9.49
C LEU A 79 12.04 8.54 -10.62
N ASN A 80 12.61 9.64 -11.09
CA ASN A 80 13.77 9.55 -11.96
C ASN A 80 15.03 9.26 -11.11
N SER A 81 15.80 8.24 -11.47
CA SER A 81 17.04 7.85 -10.76
C SER A 81 18.17 8.88 -10.90
N GLY A 82 18.06 9.81 -11.85
CA GLY A 82 19.14 10.72 -12.24
C GLY A 82 20.19 10.04 -13.12
N ASN A 83 21.23 10.80 -13.47
CA ASN A 83 22.35 10.35 -14.33
C ASN A 83 23.32 9.38 -13.61
N ASP A 84 22.86 8.63 -12.61
CA ASP A 84 23.67 7.57 -12.01
C ASP A 84 23.84 6.46 -13.07
N SER A 85 24.93 6.56 -13.82
CA SER A 85 25.32 5.71 -14.96
C SER A 85 25.58 4.23 -14.61
N HIS A 86 25.18 3.83 -13.41
CA HIS A 86 25.32 2.49 -12.85
C HIS A 86 24.04 2.07 -12.14
N MET A 87 22.90 2.18 -12.82
CA MET A 87 21.75 1.37 -12.41
C MET A 87 22.08 -0.10 -12.71
N PRO A 88 21.92 -1.01 -11.75
CA PRO A 88 22.08 -2.42 -12.03
C PRO A 88 21.03 -2.83 -13.07
N GLU A 89 21.41 -3.65 -14.05
CA GLU A 89 20.51 -4.25 -15.05
C GLU A 89 19.41 -5.14 -14.41
N SER A 90 19.37 -5.24 -13.07
CA SER A 90 18.35 -5.97 -12.35
C SER A 90 17.01 -5.24 -12.43
N PRO A 91 15.92 -5.95 -12.76
CA PRO A 91 14.58 -5.36 -12.78
C PRO A 91 14.07 -4.99 -11.38
N ILE A 92 14.77 -5.41 -10.32
CA ILE A 92 14.38 -5.22 -8.92
C ILE A 92 15.29 -4.17 -8.27
N VAL A 93 14.69 -3.21 -7.57
CA VAL A 93 15.38 -2.23 -6.73
C VAL A 93 15.38 -2.70 -5.28
N ILE A 94 16.56 -2.79 -4.68
CA ILE A 94 16.75 -3.29 -3.30
C ILE A 94 17.40 -2.24 -2.40
N CYS A 95 17.11 -2.32 -1.11
CA CYS A 95 17.78 -1.51 -0.11
C CYS A 95 19.27 -1.88 -0.02
N LYS A 96 20.16 -0.88 -0.07
CA LYS A 96 21.62 -1.10 -0.01
C LYS A 96 22.06 -1.74 1.31
N ARG A 97 21.40 -1.39 2.42
CA ARG A 97 21.68 -1.89 3.77
C ARG A 97 21.07 -3.27 4.05
N CYS A 98 19.74 -3.41 4.04
CA CYS A 98 19.07 -4.65 4.46
C CYS A 98 18.72 -5.62 3.33
N LYS A 99 18.97 -5.23 2.07
CA LYS A 99 18.70 -6.03 0.86
C LYS A 99 17.23 -6.35 0.56
N THR A 100 16.29 -5.84 1.36
CA THR A 100 14.85 -5.93 1.08
C THR A 100 14.50 -5.27 -0.25
N MET A 101 13.54 -5.84 -0.98
CA MET A 101 12.97 -5.25 -2.18
C MET A 101 12.25 -3.92 -1.82
N LEU A 102 12.52 -2.88 -2.60
CA LEU A 102 11.88 -1.57 -2.47
C LEU A 102 10.99 -1.24 -3.67
N GLY A 103 11.26 -1.85 -4.82
CA GLY A 103 10.70 -1.41 -6.08
C GLY A 103 11.23 -2.16 -7.30
N GLU A 104 10.96 -1.58 -8.46
CA GLU A 104 11.27 -2.12 -9.78
C GLU A 104 11.85 -1.04 -10.70
N THR A 105 12.76 -1.43 -11.58
CA THR A 105 13.28 -0.56 -12.63
C THR A 105 12.31 -0.57 -13.81
N VAL A 106 11.74 0.58 -14.16
CA VAL A 106 10.77 0.72 -15.27
C VAL A 106 11.48 1.04 -16.59
N SER A 107 12.48 1.91 -16.52
CA SER A 107 13.36 2.29 -17.63
C SER A 107 14.77 2.53 -17.10
N SER A 108 15.72 2.86 -17.97
CA SER A 108 17.11 3.19 -17.59
C SER A 108 17.22 4.32 -16.56
N ASP A 109 16.22 5.19 -16.49
CA ASP A 109 16.21 6.40 -15.65
C ASP A 109 14.99 6.49 -14.73
N THR A 110 14.08 5.52 -14.75
CA THR A 110 12.83 5.56 -13.95
C THR A 110 12.74 4.36 -13.03
N ILE A 111 12.58 4.65 -11.74
CA ILE A 111 12.37 3.65 -10.68
C ILE A 111 10.95 3.76 -10.15
N LYS A 112 10.26 2.62 -10.06
CA LYS A 112 9.00 2.45 -9.35
C LYS A 112 9.29 1.96 -7.93
N TYR A 113 8.88 2.71 -6.93
CA TYR A 113 8.95 2.29 -5.53
C TYR A 113 7.57 1.94 -5.00
N TYR A 114 7.48 0.85 -4.24
CA TYR A 114 6.24 0.45 -3.58
C TYR A 114 5.98 1.31 -2.34
N VAL A 115 4.76 1.85 -2.22
CA VAL A 115 4.41 2.71 -1.07
C VAL A 115 4.54 1.99 0.26
N THR A 116 4.38 0.67 0.25
CA THR A 116 4.53 -0.17 1.45
C THR A 116 5.98 -0.39 1.85
N GLU A 117 6.97 -0.14 0.98
CA GLU A 117 8.38 -0.44 1.29
C GLU A 117 9.20 0.82 1.61
N VAL A 118 8.63 2.00 1.37
CA VAL A 118 9.33 3.27 1.50
C VAL A 118 8.51 4.27 2.31
N ILE A 119 9.13 4.79 3.36
CA ILE A 119 8.60 5.90 4.17
C ILE A 119 9.09 7.21 3.54
N ILE A 120 8.17 8.14 3.31
CA ILE A 120 8.49 9.47 2.77
C ILE A 120 8.23 10.51 3.85
N GLN A 121 9.21 11.36 4.13
CA GLN A 121 9.06 12.45 5.09
C GLN A 121 9.62 13.76 4.55
N PRO A 122 9.05 14.92 4.91
CA PRO A 122 9.69 16.20 4.67
C PRO A 122 11.08 16.23 5.31
N SER A 123 12.07 16.83 4.65
CA SER A 123 13.45 16.91 5.17
C SER A 123 13.57 17.60 6.53
N GLU A 124 12.60 18.45 6.89
CA GLU A 124 12.54 19.15 8.17
C GLU A 124 11.99 18.28 9.32
N ALA A 125 11.33 17.17 9.00
CA ALA A 125 10.74 16.28 9.99
C ALA A 125 11.79 15.29 10.53
N SER A 126 11.66 14.93 11.82
CA SER A 126 12.45 13.84 12.38
C SER A 126 11.93 12.49 11.91
N PHE A 127 12.87 11.58 11.63
CA PHE A 127 12.51 10.20 11.34
C PHE A 127 11.96 9.52 12.60
N SER A 128 10.73 9.05 12.51
CA SER A 128 10.09 8.22 13.52
C SER A 128 9.76 6.86 12.89
N PRO A 129 10.43 5.77 13.31
CA PRO A 129 10.16 4.46 12.77
C PRO A 129 8.74 4.01 13.17
N THR A 130 7.91 3.69 12.18
CA THR A 130 6.62 3.04 12.41
C THR A 130 6.79 1.52 12.32
N PRO A 131 6.25 0.72 13.26
CA PRO A 131 6.23 -0.73 13.16
C PRO A 131 5.67 -1.22 11.82
N ARG A 132 6.28 -2.25 11.24
CA ARG A 132 5.93 -2.79 9.90
C ARG A 132 4.45 -3.07 9.72
N CYS A 133 3.88 -3.83 10.63
CA CYS A 133 2.46 -4.14 10.73
C CYS A 133 1.57 -2.90 10.67
N GLN A 134 1.91 -1.87 11.46
CA GLN A 134 1.16 -0.63 11.59
C GLN A 134 1.27 0.19 10.30
N PHE A 135 2.46 0.20 9.71
CA PHE A 135 2.68 0.87 8.44
C PHE A 135 1.87 0.24 7.30
N VAL A 136 1.93 -1.09 7.15
CA VAL A 136 1.20 -1.82 6.10
C VAL A 136 -0.30 -1.67 6.29
N GLN A 137 -0.83 -1.87 7.50
CA GLN A 137 -2.28 -1.74 7.74
C GLN A 137 -2.77 -0.32 7.43
N SER A 138 -2.03 0.72 7.84
CA SER A 138 -2.43 2.10 7.63
C SER A 138 -2.42 2.48 6.15
N LEU A 139 -1.37 2.09 5.41
CA LEU A 139 -1.29 2.35 3.97
C LEU A 139 -2.36 1.59 3.17
N VAL A 140 -2.59 0.31 3.49
CA VAL A 140 -3.60 -0.48 2.80
C VAL A 140 -5.00 0.05 3.10
N ALA A 141 -5.31 0.35 4.37
CA ALA A 141 -6.59 0.93 4.75
C ALA A 141 -6.85 2.25 4.01
N GLN A 142 -5.86 3.12 3.97
CA GLN A 142 -5.91 4.38 3.23
C GLN A 142 -6.13 4.17 1.73
N CYS A 143 -5.36 3.27 1.11
CA CYS A 143 -5.49 2.92 -0.30
C CYS A 143 -6.91 2.44 -0.62
N LEU A 144 -7.50 1.57 0.20
CA LEU A 144 -8.87 1.09 0.03
C LEU A 144 -9.90 2.24 0.11
N VAL A 145 -9.76 3.14 1.08
CA VAL A 145 -10.68 4.28 1.25
C VAL A 145 -10.58 5.27 0.08
N GLU A 146 -9.36 5.64 -0.32
CA GLU A 146 -9.14 6.55 -1.45
C GLU A 146 -9.68 5.96 -2.75
N LEU A 147 -9.36 4.70 -3.04
CA LEU A 147 -9.79 4.04 -4.25
C LEU A 147 -11.31 3.84 -4.28
N SER A 148 -11.92 3.50 -3.15
CA SER A 148 -13.38 3.36 -3.09
C SER A 148 -14.10 4.66 -3.39
N SER A 149 -13.59 5.77 -2.86
CA SER A 149 -14.13 7.11 -3.09
C SER A 149 -13.91 7.56 -4.54
N ALA A 150 -12.71 7.34 -5.09
CA ALA A 150 -12.34 7.79 -6.43
C ALA A 150 -12.96 6.96 -7.55
N LYS A 151 -13.20 5.66 -7.33
CA LYS A 151 -13.65 4.71 -8.36
C LYS A 151 -15.05 4.15 -8.11
N SER A 152 -15.73 4.56 -7.02
CA SER A 152 -17.05 4.03 -6.64
C SER A 152 -17.08 2.50 -6.57
N THR A 153 -16.00 1.89 -6.08
CA THR A 153 -15.82 0.44 -5.94
C THR A 153 -15.52 0.07 -4.50
N PHE A 154 -16.05 -1.07 -4.06
CA PHE A 154 -15.83 -1.58 -2.70
C PHE A 154 -15.21 -2.97 -2.70
N ARG A 155 -14.86 -3.51 -3.87
CA ARG A 155 -14.27 -4.84 -4.01
C ARG A 155 -12.90 -4.72 -4.65
N PHE A 156 -11.94 -5.39 -4.06
CA PHE A 156 -10.54 -5.29 -4.44
C PHE A 156 -9.90 -6.67 -4.55
N THR A 157 -9.06 -6.85 -5.57
CA THR A 157 -8.14 -7.99 -5.66
C THR A 157 -6.74 -7.53 -5.28
N VAL A 158 -6.18 -8.13 -4.22
CA VAL A 158 -4.79 -7.90 -3.83
C VAL A 158 -3.89 -8.85 -4.60
N LYS A 159 -3.04 -8.30 -5.47
CA LYS A 159 -2.13 -9.05 -6.33
C LYS A 159 -0.68 -8.81 -5.96
N GLY A 160 0.11 -9.87 -6.07
CA GLY A 160 1.57 -9.78 -5.97
C GLY A 160 2.17 -9.17 -7.25
N ASP A 161 3.43 -8.76 -7.14
CA ASP A 161 4.33 -8.44 -8.26
C ASP A 161 4.48 -9.61 -9.26
N ASN A 162 4.23 -10.84 -8.81
CA ASN A 162 4.16 -12.04 -9.66
C ASN A 162 2.83 -12.21 -10.42
N GLY A 163 1.91 -11.25 -10.33
CA GLY A 163 0.60 -11.25 -11.00
C GLY A 163 -0.47 -12.14 -10.37
N LYS A 164 -0.14 -12.92 -9.33
CA LYS A 164 -1.10 -13.82 -8.67
C LYS A 164 -1.99 -13.05 -7.70
N THR A 165 -3.26 -13.44 -7.60
CA THR A 165 -4.19 -12.93 -6.58
C THR A 165 -3.95 -13.63 -5.25
N TYR A 166 -3.70 -12.84 -4.20
CA TYR A 166 -3.44 -13.32 -2.84
C TYR A 166 -4.67 -13.19 -1.93
N ILE A 167 -5.42 -12.10 -2.07
CA ILE A 167 -6.55 -11.77 -1.19
C ILE A 167 -7.65 -11.11 -1.99
N LEU A 168 -8.90 -11.53 -1.78
CA LEU A 168 -10.08 -10.76 -2.17
C LEU A 168 -10.51 -9.94 -0.98
N ILE A 169 -10.74 -8.64 -1.16
CA ILE A 169 -11.15 -7.72 -0.11
C ILE A 169 -12.46 -7.05 -0.50
N TRP A 170 -13.43 -7.04 0.40
CA TRP A 170 -14.64 -6.24 0.29
C TRP A 170 -14.67 -5.21 1.42
N LEU A 171 -14.54 -3.94 1.07
CA LEU A 171 -14.69 -2.82 1.98
C LEU A 171 -16.16 -2.69 2.44
N LEU A 172 -16.41 -2.86 3.74
CA LEU A 172 -17.74 -2.68 4.32
C LEU A 172 -17.94 -1.27 4.87
N ASN A 173 -16.92 -0.78 5.58
CA ASN A 173 -17.02 0.51 6.25
C ASN A 173 -15.63 1.15 6.45
N SER A 174 -15.58 2.47 6.36
CA SER A 174 -14.39 3.29 6.57
C SER A 174 -14.52 4.30 7.71
N ASP A 175 -15.70 4.46 8.31
CA ASP A 175 -15.97 5.45 9.37
C ASP A 175 -15.96 4.84 10.79
N THR A 176 -15.39 3.64 10.95
CA THR A 176 -15.38 2.94 12.23
C THR A 176 -14.31 3.53 13.15
N LEU A 177 -14.70 3.86 14.39
CA LEU A 177 -13.78 4.29 15.44
C LEU A 177 -13.61 3.18 16.47
N LEU A 178 -12.36 2.77 16.70
CA LEU A 178 -11.99 1.90 17.81
C LEU A 178 -11.62 2.77 19.01
N VAL A 179 -12.20 2.46 20.16
CA VAL A 179 -11.94 3.14 21.43
C VAL A 179 -11.34 2.13 22.40
N GLU A 180 -10.15 2.43 22.90
CA GLU A 180 -9.53 1.61 23.94
C GLU A 180 -9.98 2.08 25.33
N SER A 181 -10.54 1.17 26.12
CA SER A 181 -10.80 1.43 27.54
C SER A 181 -9.61 0.92 28.35
N LEU A 182 -9.00 1.78 29.17
CA LEU A 182 -7.86 1.44 30.02
C LEU A 182 -8.30 0.46 31.12
N GLY A 183 -8.38 -0.83 30.80
CA GLY A 183 -8.58 -1.90 31.77
C GLY A 183 -7.29 -2.11 32.56
N SER A 184 -7.38 -2.07 33.89
CA SER A 184 -6.28 -2.23 34.85
C SER A 184 -5.25 -3.28 34.41
N SER A 185 -4.03 -2.82 34.18
CA SER A 185 -2.86 -3.62 33.82
C SER A 185 -2.46 -4.57 34.95
N PHE A 186 -2.75 -5.87 34.82
CA PHE A 186 -2.00 -6.97 35.47
C PHE A 186 -2.09 -8.29 34.67
N SER A 187 -1.00 -8.62 33.97
CA SER A 187 -0.38 -9.94 33.78
C SER A 187 -1.23 -11.18 33.40
N SER A 188 -1.12 -11.60 32.13
CA SER A 188 -0.58 -12.94 31.82
C SER A 188 0.20 -12.90 30.51
N SER A 189 1.53 -12.90 30.63
CA SER A 189 2.49 -13.05 29.54
C SER A 189 2.46 -14.47 28.97
N VAL A 190 1.41 -14.82 28.25
CA VAL A 190 1.29 -16.13 27.58
C VAL A 190 0.75 -15.88 26.16
N PHE A 191 1.69 -15.76 25.23
CA PHE A 191 1.53 -15.66 23.77
C PHE A 191 0.79 -14.44 23.19
N THR A 192 1.53 -13.38 22.86
CA THR A 192 1.48 -12.80 21.51
C THR A 192 2.83 -12.16 21.19
N LEU A 193 3.55 -12.71 20.20
CA LEU A 193 4.80 -12.17 19.66
C LEU A 193 4.66 -10.74 19.08
N PHE A 194 3.45 -10.19 19.11
CA PHE A 194 2.97 -9.00 18.39
C PHE A 194 1.89 -8.22 19.18
N GLY A 195 1.77 -8.41 20.50
CA GLY A 195 0.81 -7.64 21.33
C GLY A 195 1.09 -6.14 21.35
N ASP A 196 2.35 -5.74 21.19
CA ASP A 196 2.80 -4.34 21.11
C ASP A 196 2.73 -3.73 19.69
N ILE A 197 2.27 -4.50 18.69
CA ILE A 197 2.36 -4.12 17.27
C ILE A 197 1.20 -3.23 16.78
N PHE A 198 0.10 -3.21 17.52
CA PHE A 198 -1.07 -2.37 17.22
C PHE A 198 -1.11 -1.07 18.03
N MET A 199 -0.13 -0.84 18.91
CA MET A 199 -0.19 0.20 19.94
C MET A 199 0.92 1.23 19.76
N PRO A 200 0.60 2.50 19.44
CA PRO A 200 1.55 3.58 19.64
C PRO A 200 1.70 3.84 21.14
N SER A 201 2.93 4.03 21.58
CA SER A 201 3.29 4.33 22.95
C SER A 201 2.88 5.77 23.33
N SER A 202 1.65 5.99 23.78
CA SER A 202 1.30 7.17 24.58
C SER A 202 0.07 6.92 25.47
N GLY A 203 0.20 7.28 26.75
CA GLY A 203 -0.74 6.94 27.84
C GLY A 203 -2.04 7.75 27.88
N GLN A 204 -2.74 7.89 26.75
CA GLN A 204 -4.05 8.53 26.68
C GLN A 204 -5.00 7.62 25.90
N VAL A 205 -6.27 7.54 26.35
CA VAL A 205 -7.35 6.76 25.71
C VAL A 205 -7.28 6.93 24.19
N GLY A 206 -6.79 5.91 23.51
CA GLY A 206 -6.55 5.95 22.07
C GLY A 206 -7.85 5.75 21.32
N THR A 207 -8.26 6.76 20.54
CA THR A 207 -9.28 6.59 19.52
C THR A 207 -8.60 6.43 18.16
N TRP A 208 -8.93 5.35 17.46
CA TRP A 208 -8.29 4.98 16.19
C TRP A 208 -9.34 4.82 15.10
N ASN A 209 -9.07 5.38 13.92
CA ASN A 209 -9.87 5.07 12.73
C ASN A 209 -9.56 3.64 12.28
N ALA A 210 -10.59 2.86 12.01
CA ALA A 210 -10.49 1.51 11.52
C ALA A 210 -11.35 1.32 10.26
N VAL A 211 -10.84 0.49 9.36
CA VAL A 211 -11.56 0.08 8.16
C VAL A 211 -12.05 -1.34 8.38
N LYS A 212 -13.36 -1.52 8.25
CA LYS A 212 -13.99 -2.84 8.32
C LYS A 212 -14.04 -3.44 6.93
N VAL A 213 -13.43 -4.61 6.78
CA VAL A 213 -13.41 -5.35 5.53
C VAL A 213 -13.99 -6.74 5.71
N LEU A 214 -14.33 -7.38 4.60
CA LEU A 214 -14.39 -8.82 4.49
C LEU A 214 -13.25 -9.29 3.60
N TYR A 215 -12.70 -10.46 3.86
CA TYR A 215 -11.66 -11.01 3.00
C TYR A 215 -11.73 -12.51 2.78
N GLN A 216 -11.14 -12.94 1.67
CA GLN A 216 -10.89 -14.34 1.34
C GLN A 216 -9.44 -14.53 0.90
N PRO A 217 -8.67 -15.44 1.52
CA PRO A 217 -7.35 -15.81 1.04
C PRO A 217 -7.44 -16.63 -0.25
N CYS A 218 -6.58 -16.31 -1.22
CA CYS A 218 -6.45 -17.01 -2.51
C CYS A 218 -5.12 -17.76 -2.67
N ILE A 219 -4.30 -17.82 -1.61
CA ILE A 219 -3.04 -18.56 -1.61
C ILE A 219 -3.25 -20.05 -1.91
N LYS A 220 -2.29 -20.65 -2.63
CA LYS A 220 -2.31 -22.08 -3.01
C LYS A 220 -3.61 -22.50 -3.71
N SER A 221 -4.13 -21.67 -4.62
CA SER A 221 -5.38 -21.91 -5.39
C SER A 221 -6.65 -22.09 -4.55
N ARG A 222 -6.64 -21.65 -3.29
CA ARG A 222 -7.86 -21.55 -2.50
C ARG A 222 -8.79 -20.50 -3.12
N ASN A 223 -10.10 -20.73 -3.07
CA ASN A 223 -11.11 -19.81 -3.61
C ASN A 223 -10.88 -19.42 -5.08
N LYS A 224 -10.29 -20.32 -5.89
CA LYS A 224 -9.92 -20.04 -7.28
C LYS A 224 -11.11 -19.58 -8.12
N ASP A 225 -12.23 -20.30 -8.08
CA ASP A 225 -13.41 -19.97 -8.89
C ASP A 225 -13.94 -18.56 -8.56
N LEU A 226 -13.90 -18.18 -7.28
CA LEU A 226 -14.30 -16.85 -6.83
C LEU A 226 -13.31 -15.77 -7.29
N ALA A 227 -12.01 -16.06 -7.23
CA ALA A 227 -10.97 -15.16 -7.73
C ALA A 227 -11.07 -14.96 -9.25
N ASP A 228 -11.30 -16.04 -10.00
CA ASP A 228 -11.48 -16.02 -11.46
C ASP A 228 -12.76 -15.24 -11.83
N ALA A 229 -13.83 -15.36 -11.04
CA ALA A 229 -15.03 -14.56 -11.21
C ALA A 229 -14.80 -13.06 -10.95
N TRP A 230 -14.05 -12.73 -9.89
CA TRP A 230 -13.72 -11.33 -9.55
C TRP A 230 -12.73 -10.69 -10.53
N GLU A 231 -11.87 -11.48 -11.17
CA GLU A 231 -10.92 -11.00 -12.18
C GLU A 231 -11.61 -10.37 -13.39
N ASN A 232 -12.81 -10.87 -13.74
CA ASN A 232 -13.60 -10.40 -14.88
C ASN A 232 -14.72 -9.43 -14.48
N ASP A 233 -14.87 -9.12 -13.19
CA ASP A 233 -15.91 -8.23 -12.67
C ASP A 233 -15.43 -6.77 -12.73
N ILE A 234 -16.10 -5.95 -13.54
CA ILE A 234 -15.81 -4.52 -13.71
C ILE A 234 -15.94 -3.76 -12.37
N GLY A 235 -16.75 -4.26 -11.44
CA GLY A 235 -16.92 -3.70 -10.11
C GLY A 235 -15.75 -3.99 -9.15
N VAL A 236 -14.75 -4.78 -9.56
CA VAL A 236 -13.60 -5.17 -8.73
C VAL A 236 -12.34 -4.44 -9.20
N HIS A 237 -11.68 -3.74 -8.27
CA HIS A 237 -10.47 -2.98 -8.58
C HIS A 237 -9.19 -3.71 -8.13
N PRO A 238 -8.23 -4.02 -9.02
CA PRO A 238 -6.98 -4.65 -8.64
C PRO A 238 -5.99 -3.68 -7.98
N ILE A 239 -5.40 -4.09 -6.86
CA ILE A 239 -4.28 -3.39 -6.20
C ILE A 239 -3.06 -4.31 -6.13
N LYS A 240 -1.89 -3.76 -6.44
CA LYS A 240 -0.64 -4.51 -6.52
C LYS A 240 0.31 -4.12 -5.40
N PHE A 241 0.85 -5.11 -4.70
CA PHE A 241 1.91 -4.95 -3.70
C PHE A 241 3.00 -5.99 -3.93
N PRO A 242 4.18 -5.86 -3.30
CA PRO A 242 5.14 -6.94 -3.25
C PRO A 242 4.51 -8.22 -2.69
N SER A 243 4.88 -9.38 -3.23
CA SER A 243 4.35 -10.68 -2.80
C SER A 243 4.52 -10.92 -1.29
N GLU A 244 5.61 -10.45 -0.69
CA GLU A 244 5.84 -10.52 0.76
C GLU A 244 4.81 -9.70 1.52
N THR A 245 4.58 -8.45 1.10
CA THR A 245 3.58 -7.55 1.70
C THR A 245 2.16 -8.10 1.59
N CYS A 246 1.82 -8.78 0.48
CA CYS A 246 0.53 -9.48 0.36
C CYS A 246 0.35 -10.58 1.41
N LEU A 247 1.41 -11.33 1.73
CA LEU A 247 1.39 -12.36 2.78
C LEU A 247 1.32 -11.74 4.17
N GLU A 248 2.08 -10.66 4.41
CA GLU A 248 2.01 -9.90 5.67
C GLU A 248 0.61 -9.33 5.92
N LEU A 249 -0.02 -8.74 4.90
CA LEU A 249 -1.39 -8.24 4.99
C LEU A 249 -2.37 -9.36 5.35
N LEU A 250 -2.21 -10.55 4.77
CA LEU A 250 -3.05 -11.70 5.11
C LEU A 250 -2.87 -12.13 6.57
N LEU A 251 -1.64 -12.07 7.10
CA LEU A 251 -1.37 -12.33 8.52
C LEU A 251 -2.01 -11.28 9.42
N ILE A 252 -1.90 -9.99 9.05
CA ILE A 252 -2.53 -8.87 9.79
C ILE A 252 -4.05 -9.06 9.85
N LEU A 253 -4.69 -9.35 8.71
CA LEU A 253 -6.12 -9.63 8.63
C LEU A 253 -6.51 -10.85 9.47
N GLY A 254 -5.76 -11.95 9.37
CA GLY A 254 -5.98 -13.15 10.17
C GLY A 254 -5.93 -12.88 11.68
N LEU A 255 -4.93 -12.13 12.12
CA LEU A 255 -4.78 -11.74 13.53
C LEU A 255 -5.96 -10.86 13.98
N SER A 256 -6.33 -9.86 13.19
CA SER A 256 -7.50 -9.01 13.43
C SER A 256 -8.77 -9.85 13.59
N THR A 257 -9.04 -10.78 12.67
CA THR A 257 -10.19 -11.69 12.75
C THR A 257 -10.15 -12.56 14.01
N THR A 258 -8.98 -13.07 14.42
CA THR A 258 -8.89 -13.91 15.63
C THR A 258 -9.15 -13.14 16.92
N SER A 259 -8.99 -11.82 16.93
CA SER A 259 -9.36 -10.97 18.06
C SER A 259 -10.87 -10.91 18.30
N LEU A 260 -11.68 -11.21 17.27
CA LEU A 260 -13.13 -11.24 17.36
C LEU A 260 -13.63 -12.57 17.98
N PRO A 261 -14.78 -12.56 18.70
CA PRO A 261 -15.49 -13.77 19.09
C PRO A 261 -15.74 -14.70 17.89
N PRO A 262 -15.65 -16.03 18.04
CA PRO A 262 -15.81 -16.97 16.92
C PRO A 262 -17.06 -16.77 16.06
N SER A 263 -18.18 -16.35 16.67
CA SER A 263 -19.44 -16.07 15.99
C SER A 263 -19.40 -14.83 15.07
N LEU A 264 -18.43 -13.93 15.25
CA LEU A 264 -18.28 -12.69 14.49
C LEU A 264 -17.13 -12.75 13.46
N ARG A 265 -16.41 -13.88 13.37
CA ARG A 265 -15.26 -14.04 12.47
C ARG A 265 -15.62 -14.22 11.01
N TYR A 266 -16.89 -14.54 10.73
CA TYR A 266 -17.35 -14.87 9.39
C TYR A 266 -18.65 -14.17 9.05
N MET A 267 -18.78 -13.72 7.80
CA MET A 267 -20.02 -13.23 7.21
C MET A 267 -20.12 -13.70 5.76
N ASN A 268 -21.19 -14.43 5.42
CA ASN A 268 -21.44 -14.94 4.07
C ASN A 268 -20.23 -15.67 3.45
N SER A 269 -19.61 -16.58 4.22
CA SER A 269 -18.37 -17.32 3.90
C SER A 269 -17.06 -16.53 3.94
N PHE A 270 -17.08 -15.19 3.92
CA PHE A 270 -15.89 -14.35 4.06
C PHE A 270 -15.48 -14.22 5.52
N GLN A 271 -14.18 -13.98 5.75
CA GLN A 271 -13.65 -13.59 7.05
C GLN A 271 -13.84 -12.08 7.26
N VAL A 272 -14.05 -11.66 8.51
CA VAL A 272 -14.21 -10.25 8.92
C VAL A 272 -12.89 -9.71 9.42
#